data_AF-A0A235C971-F1
#
_entry.id   AF-A0A235C971-F1
#
_cell.length_a   1.000
_cell.length_b   1.000
_cell.length_c   1.000
_cell.angle_alpha   90.00
_cell.angle_beta   90.00
_cell.angle_gamma   90.00
#
_symmetry.space_group_name_H-M   'P 1'
#
loop_
_entity.id
_entity.type
_entity.pdbx_description
1 polymer ?
#
loop_
_entity_poly.entity_id
_entity_poly.type
_entity_poly.pdbx_seq_one_letter_code
_entity_poly.pdbx_strand_id
1 'polypeptide(L)'
;MSSHYSVLLSLPLSVSSAVEHCSVLEFIFNEQGLQPDHFPDHSFFENFNPEFRFHNSYRNMVSGSWKSAYWLEQDASGKVFKAGVNLTLPGKKLEEVWQDTLPLVHWLASISTAQGAVGIVVAEDTDDDKPMVLFVRDSRLFISASQHEDLYDFDDAF
;
A
#
# COMPACT_ATOMS: atom_id res chain seq x y z
N MET A 1 -2.04 -26.59 5.41
CA MET A 1 -2.72 -25.38 5.94
C MET A 1 -2.23 -24.21 5.12
N SER A 2 -3.09 -23.24 4.79
CA SER A 2 -2.67 -22.06 4.04
C SER A 2 -2.30 -20.99 5.07
N SER A 3 -1.05 -20.53 5.07
CA SER A 3 -0.66 -19.38 5.90
C SER A 3 -1.36 -18.13 5.35
N HIS A 4 -1.99 -17.36 6.24
CA HIS A 4 -2.51 -16.04 5.92
C HIS A 4 -1.54 -14.97 6.39
N TYR A 5 -1.43 -13.89 5.63
CA TYR A 5 -0.49 -12.80 5.87
C TYR A 5 -1.25 -11.49 5.97
N SER A 6 -1.01 -10.78 7.07
CA SER A 6 -1.47 -9.43 7.31
C SER A 6 -0.45 -8.43 6.77
N VAL A 7 -0.92 -7.30 6.24
CA VAL A 7 -0.08 -6.20 5.76
C VAL A 7 -0.33 -4.96 6.61
N LEU A 8 0.75 -4.39 7.13
CA LEU A 8 0.75 -3.13 7.86
C LEU A 8 1.67 -2.14 7.13
N LEU A 9 1.15 -0.97 6.78
CA LEU A 9 1.87 0.07 6.06
C LEU A 9 1.56 1.44 6.66
N SER A 10 2.60 2.24 6.86
CA SER A 10 2.50 3.66 7.14
C SER A 10 3.52 4.39 6.28
N LEU A 11 3.04 5.20 5.35
CA LEU A 11 3.87 5.78 4.31
C LEU A 11 3.67 7.29 4.22
N PRO A 12 4.70 8.11 4.52
CA PRO A 12 4.65 9.53 4.22
C PRO A 12 4.72 9.73 2.70
N LEU A 13 3.89 10.62 2.17
CA LEU A 13 3.86 10.94 0.75
C LEU A 13 4.59 12.25 0.46
N SER A 14 5.07 12.42 -0.77
CA SER A 14 5.45 13.75 -1.25
C SER A 14 4.21 14.64 -1.29
N VAL A 15 4.31 15.85 -0.73
CA VAL A 15 3.17 16.79 -0.70
C VAL A 15 2.70 17.13 -2.12
N SER A 16 3.62 17.32 -3.07
CA SER A 16 3.26 17.61 -4.46
C SER A 16 2.46 16.47 -5.08
N SER A 17 2.95 15.24 -4.94
CA SER A 17 2.33 14.04 -5.51
C SER A 17 1.02 13.69 -4.79
N ALA A 18 0.93 13.89 -3.48
CA ALA A 18 -0.30 13.67 -2.72
C ALA A 18 -1.40 14.64 -3.16
N VAL A 19 -1.07 15.92 -3.38
CA VAL A 19 -2.03 16.91 -3.87
C VAL A 19 -2.43 16.61 -5.32
N GLU A 20 -1.46 16.25 -6.18
CA GLU A 20 -1.72 15.87 -7.57
C GLU A 20 -2.65 14.66 -7.69
N HIS A 21 -2.45 13.63 -6.87
CA HIS A 21 -3.24 12.40 -6.88
C HIS A 21 -4.34 12.37 -5.82
N CYS A 22 -4.73 13.52 -5.27
CA CYS A 22 -5.63 13.58 -4.13
C CYS A 22 -6.97 12.88 -4.40
N SER A 23 -7.56 13.06 -5.59
CA SER A 23 -8.83 12.42 -5.95
C SER A 23 -8.71 10.89 -6.00
N VAL A 24 -7.60 10.37 -6.54
CA VAL A 24 -7.31 8.94 -6.62
C VAL A 24 -7.08 8.37 -5.23
N LEU A 25 -6.29 9.04 -4.40
CA LEU A 25 -6.00 8.61 -3.02
C LEU A 25 -7.25 8.63 -2.14
N GLU A 26 -8.08 9.67 -2.21
CA GLU A 26 -9.37 9.74 -1.53
C GLU A 26 -10.32 8.62 -1.99
N PHE A 27 -10.39 8.39 -3.31
CA PHE A 27 -11.21 7.34 -3.88
C PHE A 27 -10.79 5.95 -3.37
N ILE A 28 -9.49 5.66 -3.38
CA ILE A 28 -8.96 4.37 -2.95
C ILE A 28 -9.06 4.22 -1.42
N PHE A 29 -8.59 5.17 -0.62
CA PHE A 29 -8.31 4.94 0.80
C PHE A 29 -9.40 5.42 1.77
N ASN A 30 -10.30 6.30 1.36
CA ASN A 30 -11.28 6.89 2.29
C ASN A 30 -12.72 6.45 2.02
N GLU A 31 -12.94 5.51 1.10
CA GLU A 31 -14.23 4.93 0.66
C GLU A 31 -15.29 5.92 0.12
N GLN A 32 -15.19 7.20 0.48
CA GLN A 32 -16.17 8.26 0.24
C GLN A 32 -15.84 9.15 -0.98
N GLY A 33 -14.70 8.91 -1.64
CA GLY A 33 -14.31 9.65 -2.83
C GLY A 33 -15.17 9.31 -4.05
N LEU A 34 -15.39 10.30 -4.92
CA LEU A 34 -15.89 10.09 -6.28
C LEU A 34 -14.79 9.43 -7.12
N GLN A 35 -15.19 8.55 -8.05
CA GLN A 35 -14.24 7.96 -8.99
C GLN A 35 -13.57 9.07 -9.82
N PRO A 36 -12.23 9.09 -9.90
CA PRO A 36 -11.52 10.06 -10.72
C PRO A 36 -11.70 9.78 -12.22
N ASP A 37 -11.65 10.83 -13.04
CA ASP A 37 -11.73 10.72 -14.50
C ASP A 37 -10.51 10.01 -15.11
N HIS A 38 -9.36 10.12 -14.44
CA HIS A 38 -8.08 9.58 -14.86
C HIS A 38 -7.36 8.92 -13.69
N PHE A 39 -6.77 7.75 -13.95
CA PHE A 39 -5.86 7.08 -13.04
C PHE A 39 -4.40 7.36 -13.44
N PRO A 40 -3.45 7.31 -12.49
CA PRO A 40 -2.03 7.44 -12.79
C PRO A 40 -1.54 6.38 -13.77
N ASP A 41 -0.51 6.74 -14.54
CA ASP A 41 0.20 5.81 -15.43
C ASP A 41 1.15 4.92 -14.61
N HIS A 42 0.60 3.83 -14.08
CA HIS A 42 1.33 2.86 -13.27
C HIS A 42 0.68 1.47 -13.40
N SER A 43 1.48 0.41 -13.37
CA SER A 43 1.05 -0.98 -13.60
C SER A 43 -0.13 -1.42 -12.71
N PHE A 44 -0.17 -0.97 -11.46
CA PHE A 44 -1.32 -1.15 -10.56
C PHE A 44 -2.67 -0.74 -11.19
N PHE A 45 -2.70 0.32 -11.98
CA PHE A 45 -3.93 0.87 -12.57
C PHE A 45 -4.34 0.21 -13.89
N GLU A 46 -3.47 -0.58 -14.54
CA GLU A 46 -3.78 -1.22 -15.84
C GLU A 46 -4.96 -2.20 -15.75
N ASN A 47 -5.06 -2.93 -14.63
CA ASN A 47 -6.13 -3.90 -14.37
C ASN A 47 -6.98 -3.52 -13.15
N PHE A 48 -6.95 -2.25 -12.75
CA PHE A 48 -7.65 -1.77 -11.58
C PHE A 48 -9.18 -1.83 -11.78
N ASN A 49 -9.87 -2.40 -10.80
CA ASN A 49 -11.33 -2.42 -10.77
C ASN A 49 -11.86 -1.38 -9.76
N PRO A 50 -12.53 -0.30 -10.21
CA PRO A 50 -13.07 0.75 -9.33
C PRO A 50 -14.14 0.27 -8.32
N GLU A 51 -14.83 -0.84 -8.60
CA GLU A 51 -15.76 -1.46 -7.65
C GLU A 51 -15.02 -2.15 -6.49
N PHE A 52 -13.79 -2.62 -6.77
CA PHE A 52 -12.98 -3.40 -5.84
C PHE A 52 -11.58 -2.79 -5.67
N ARG A 53 -11.57 -1.49 -5.35
CA ARG A 53 -10.41 -0.57 -5.30
C ARG A 53 -9.14 -1.16 -4.68
N PHE A 54 -9.28 -2.01 -3.67
CA PHE A 54 -8.19 -2.82 -3.08
C PHE A 54 -8.77 -4.11 -2.48
N HIS A 55 -9.92 -4.55 -3.01
CA HIS A 55 -10.86 -5.46 -2.34
C HIS A 55 -11.23 -6.71 -3.12
N ASN A 56 -10.69 -6.98 -4.30
CA ASN A 56 -11.08 -8.17 -5.06
C ASN A 56 -10.88 -9.43 -4.22
N SER A 57 -9.74 -9.51 -3.53
CA SER A 57 -9.48 -10.55 -2.54
C SER A 57 -10.33 -10.35 -1.26
N TYR A 58 -10.52 -9.13 -0.78
CA TYR A 58 -11.13 -8.84 0.53
C TYR A 58 -12.66 -8.70 0.56
N ARG A 59 -13.35 -8.86 -0.58
CA ARG A 59 -14.80 -8.63 -0.76
C ARG A 59 -15.72 -9.36 0.23
N ASN A 60 -15.24 -10.48 0.79
CA ASN A 60 -16.00 -11.33 1.69
C ASN A 60 -15.65 -11.10 3.17
N MET A 61 -14.77 -10.15 3.48
CA MET A 61 -14.36 -9.89 4.85
C MET A 61 -15.31 -8.91 5.54
N VAL A 62 -15.47 -9.10 6.85
CA VAL A 62 -16.41 -8.32 7.68
C VAL A 62 -15.98 -6.84 7.68
N SER A 63 -16.94 -5.91 7.65
CA SER A 63 -16.67 -4.48 7.81
C SER A 63 -15.82 -4.23 9.06
N GLY A 64 -14.75 -3.43 8.92
CA GLY A 64 -13.78 -3.16 9.99
C GLY A 64 -12.66 -4.20 10.18
N SER A 65 -12.64 -5.26 9.38
CA SER A 65 -11.53 -6.24 9.35
C SER A 65 -10.22 -5.67 8.80
N TRP A 66 -10.31 -4.56 8.07
CA TRP A 66 -9.18 -3.82 7.53
C TRP A 66 -9.38 -2.33 7.83
N LYS A 67 -8.30 -1.56 7.78
CA LYS A 67 -8.33 -0.10 7.94
C LYS A 67 -7.44 0.53 6.89
N SER A 68 -7.95 1.52 6.18
CA SER A 68 -7.16 2.32 5.27
C SER A 68 -7.51 3.79 5.48
N ALA A 69 -6.53 4.66 5.27
CA ALA A 69 -6.70 6.10 5.44
C ALA A 69 -5.66 6.86 4.64
N TYR A 70 -6.12 7.75 3.78
CA TYR A 70 -5.32 8.83 3.23
C TYR A 70 -5.57 10.10 4.04
N TRP A 71 -4.51 10.83 4.38
CA TRP A 71 -4.60 12.05 5.18
C TRP A 71 -3.70 13.15 4.64
N LEU A 72 -4.17 14.38 4.83
CA LEU A 72 -3.46 15.62 4.54
C LEU A 72 -3.42 16.48 5.81
N GLU A 73 -2.27 17.04 6.15
CA GLU A 73 -2.13 18.03 7.20
C GLU A 73 -1.98 19.43 6.56
N GLN A 74 -2.87 20.34 6.93
CA GLN A 74 -2.93 21.71 6.44
C GLN A 74 -2.63 22.72 7.54
N ASP A 75 -1.89 23.78 7.22
CA ASP A 75 -1.67 24.88 8.14
C ASP A 75 -2.91 25.79 8.24
N ALA A 76 -2.84 26.83 9.08
CA ALA A 76 -3.94 27.78 9.27
C ALA A 76 -4.33 28.56 7.99
N SER A 77 -3.47 28.55 6.95
CA SER A 77 -3.75 29.15 5.65
C SER A 77 -4.38 28.18 4.64
N GLY A 78 -4.57 26.91 5.03
CA GLY A 78 -5.04 25.84 4.16
C GLY A 78 -3.95 25.20 3.30
N LYS A 79 -2.67 25.57 3.51
CA LYS A 79 -1.57 24.99 2.75
C LYS A 79 -1.23 23.62 3.30
N VAL A 80 -1.25 22.61 2.43
CA VAL A 80 -0.83 21.25 2.77
C VAL A 80 0.69 21.23 3.00
N PHE A 81 1.12 20.67 4.13
CA PHE A 81 2.54 20.54 4.47
C PHE A 81 2.97 19.12 4.83
N LYS A 82 2.03 18.21 5.09
CA LYS A 82 2.28 16.77 5.18
C LYS A 82 1.14 15.99 4.54
N ALA A 83 1.47 14.79 4.10
CA ALA A 83 0.54 13.84 3.56
C ALA A 83 1.01 12.42 3.89
N GLY A 84 0.08 11.48 3.95
CA GLY A 84 0.44 10.09 4.11
C GLY A 84 -0.71 9.14 3.91
N VAL A 85 -0.35 7.86 3.86
CA VAL A 85 -1.29 6.73 3.77
C VAL A 85 -0.98 5.77 4.90
N ASN A 86 -2.03 5.29 5.56
CA ASN A 86 -1.97 4.15 6.45
C ASN A 86 -2.85 3.04 5.89
N LEU A 87 -2.34 1.81 5.92
CA LEU A 87 -3.06 0.64 5.44
C LEU A 87 -2.81 -0.53 6.39
N THR A 88 -3.89 -1.21 6.75
CA THR A 88 -3.92 -2.42 7.57
C THR A 88 -4.85 -3.39 6.89
N LEU A 89 -4.29 -4.43 6.29
CA LEU A 89 -5.03 -5.48 5.61
C LEU A 89 -4.89 -6.79 6.39
N PRO A 90 -6.00 -7.48 6.70
CA PRO A 90 -6.01 -8.73 7.43
C PRO A 90 -5.52 -9.89 6.56
N GLY A 91 -5.28 -11.03 7.20
CA GLY A 91 -4.75 -12.25 6.62
C GLY A 91 -5.32 -12.64 5.26
N LYS A 92 -4.47 -12.57 4.22
CA LYS A 92 -4.69 -13.22 2.94
C LYS A 92 -3.61 -14.23 2.60
N LYS A 93 -3.90 -15.11 1.65
CA LYS A 93 -2.85 -15.98 1.11
C LYS A 93 -1.72 -15.12 0.56
N LEU A 94 -0.49 -15.61 0.72
CA LEU A 94 0.70 -14.87 0.31
C LEU A 94 0.62 -14.44 -1.16
N GLU A 95 0.14 -15.32 -2.04
CA GLU A 95 -0.02 -15.05 -3.47
C GLU A 95 -0.99 -13.89 -3.74
N GLU A 96 -2.07 -13.78 -2.96
CA GLU A 96 -3.03 -12.67 -3.06
C GLU A 96 -2.42 -11.35 -2.57
N VAL A 97 -1.55 -11.40 -1.54
CA VAL A 97 -0.77 -10.22 -1.11
C VAL A 97 0.16 -9.76 -2.22
N TRP A 98 0.87 -10.69 -2.88
CA TRP A 98 1.77 -10.37 -3.98
C TRP A 98 1.06 -9.79 -5.21
N GLN A 99 -0.11 -10.33 -5.55
CA GLN A 99 -0.83 -9.93 -6.76
C GLN A 99 -1.63 -8.63 -6.58
N ASP A 100 -2.29 -8.46 -5.44
CA ASP A 100 -3.23 -7.34 -5.27
C ASP A 100 -2.63 -6.19 -4.46
N THR A 101 -1.89 -6.51 -3.40
CA THR A 101 -1.47 -5.49 -2.42
C THR A 101 -0.16 -4.84 -2.80
N LEU A 102 0.84 -5.62 -3.21
CA LEU A 102 2.17 -5.07 -3.49
C LEU A 102 2.23 -4.13 -4.68
N PRO A 103 1.49 -4.31 -5.79
CA PRO A 103 1.46 -3.30 -6.85
C PRO A 103 0.93 -1.95 -6.36
N LEU A 104 -0.06 -1.95 -5.44
CA LEU A 104 -0.53 -0.73 -4.78
C LEU A 104 0.58 -0.11 -3.92
N VAL A 105 1.25 -0.91 -3.08
CA VAL A 105 2.35 -0.43 -2.23
C VAL A 105 3.52 0.09 -3.08
N HIS A 106 3.80 -0.54 -4.21
CA HIS A 106 4.82 -0.12 -5.17
C HIS A 106 4.49 1.25 -5.76
N TRP A 107 3.25 1.47 -6.19
CA TRP A 107 2.81 2.79 -6.64
C TRP A 107 2.97 3.82 -5.52
N LEU A 108 2.49 3.52 -4.32
CA LEU A 108 2.61 4.42 -3.17
C LEU A 108 4.08 4.76 -2.85
N ALA A 109 5.00 3.79 -2.98
CA ALA A 109 6.43 4.01 -2.81
C ALA A 109 7.00 5.00 -3.83
N SER A 110 6.54 4.93 -5.09
CA SER A 110 6.97 5.85 -6.16
C SER A 110 6.61 7.31 -5.92
N ILE A 111 5.53 7.57 -5.17
CA ILE A 111 5.08 8.92 -4.79
C ILE A 111 5.44 9.28 -3.33
N SER A 112 6.24 8.44 -2.66
CA SER A 112 6.63 8.61 -1.26
C SER A 112 7.88 9.48 -1.09
N THR A 113 8.01 10.09 0.10
CA THR A 113 9.26 10.72 0.57
C THR A 113 10.06 9.81 1.50
N ALA A 114 9.58 8.60 1.78
CA ALA A 114 10.22 7.68 2.70
C ALA A 114 11.58 7.19 2.18
N GLN A 115 12.51 7.00 3.11
CA GLN A 115 13.80 6.35 2.91
C GLN A 115 14.02 5.46 4.14
N GLY A 116 13.57 4.21 4.09
CA GLY A 116 13.42 3.43 5.31
C GLY A 116 12.39 2.32 5.25
N ALA A 117 12.24 1.64 6.38
CA ALA A 117 11.13 0.71 6.59
C ALA A 117 9.81 1.48 6.66
N VAL A 118 8.80 1.00 5.93
CA VAL A 118 7.48 1.64 5.81
C VAL A 118 6.35 0.71 6.20
N GLY A 119 6.63 -0.57 6.36
CA GLY A 119 5.61 -1.56 6.68
C GLY A 119 6.17 -2.95 6.91
N ILE A 120 5.28 -3.87 7.22
CA ILE A 120 5.58 -5.29 7.42
C ILE A 120 4.48 -6.16 6.84
N VAL A 121 4.86 -7.36 6.42
CA VAL A 121 3.96 -8.46 6.06
C VAL A 121 4.21 -9.60 7.05
N VAL A 122 3.17 -10.03 7.76
CA VAL A 122 3.29 -10.96 8.91
C VAL A 122 2.35 -12.13 8.73
N ALA A 123 2.85 -13.35 8.92
CA ALA A 123 2.01 -14.54 8.94
C ALA A 123 1.15 -14.59 10.21
N GLU A 124 -0.11 -14.98 10.08
CA GLU A 124 -1.07 -15.07 11.19
C GLU A 124 -1.07 -16.43 11.89
N ASP A 125 -0.66 -17.49 11.17
CA ASP A 125 -0.94 -18.89 11.56
C ASP A 125 0.30 -19.72 11.93
N THR A 126 1.52 -19.21 11.78
CA THR A 126 2.77 -19.98 11.91
C THR A 126 3.83 -19.25 12.74
N ASP A 127 4.25 -19.85 13.85
CA ASP A 127 5.36 -19.36 14.69
C ASP A 127 6.71 -19.32 13.95
N ASP A 128 6.82 -20.03 12.82
CA ASP A 128 8.06 -20.18 12.03
C ASP A 128 8.21 -19.15 10.90
N ASP A 129 7.14 -18.47 10.49
CA ASP A 129 7.20 -17.49 9.40
C ASP A 129 7.66 -16.13 9.93
N LYS A 130 8.85 -15.71 9.50
CA LYS A 130 9.39 -14.43 9.92
C LYS A 130 8.68 -13.27 9.23
N PRO A 131 8.50 -12.12 9.90
CA PRO A 131 7.96 -10.93 9.28
C PRO A 131 8.88 -10.49 8.14
N MET A 132 8.26 -10.15 7.01
CA MET A 132 8.92 -9.48 5.90
C MET A 132 8.79 -7.97 6.11
N VAL A 133 9.89 -7.24 5.93
CA VAL A 133 9.91 -5.78 6.06
C VAL A 133 9.77 -5.17 4.68
N LEU A 134 8.81 -4.24 4.56
CA LEU A 134 8.65 -3.38 3.40
C LEU A 134 9.53 -2.15 3.58
N PHE A 135 10.43 -1.90 2.64
CA PHE A 135 11.38 -0.80 2.68
C PHE A 135 11.26 0.04 1.42
N VAL A 136 11.33 1.37 1.55
CA VAL A 136 11.40 2.28 0.41
C VAL A 136 12.79 2.88 0.33
N ARG A 137 13.40 2.81 -0.85
CA ARG A 137 14.67 3.46 -1.17
C ARG A 137 14.58 4.05 -2.56
N ASP A 138 15.01 5.30 -2.71
CA ASP A 138 15.04 5.96 -4.03
C ASP A 138 13.69 5.85 -4.79
N SER A 139 12.57 5.99 -4.05
CA SER A 139 11.19 5.86 -4.54
C SER A 139 10.82 4.48 -5.11
N ARG A 140 11.56 3.42 -4.71
CA ARG A 140 11.29 2.03 -5.07
C ARG A 140 10.98 1.20 -3.83
N LEU A 141 10.15 0.18 -4.00
CA LEU A 141 9.77 -0.76 -2.95
C LEU A 141 10.71 -1.96 -2.94
N PHE A 142 11.27 -2.27 -1.78
CA PHE A 142 12.08 -3.45 -1.50
C PHE A 142 11.43 -4.26 -0.39
N ILE A 143 11.63 -5.57 -0.44
CA ILE A 143 11.09 -6.48 0.57
C ILE A 143 12.24 -7.32 1.10
N SER A 144 12.43 -7.29 2.41
CA SER A 144 13.47 -8.05 3.11
C SER A 144 12.84 -9.16 3.94
N ALA A 145 13.22 -10.40 3.65
CA ALA A 145 12.96 -11.54 4.53
C ALA A 145 14.11 -11.66 5.54
N SER A 146 13.80 -11.72 6.83
CA SER A 146 14.78 -11.66 7.92
C SER A 146 15.60 -12.96 8.15
N GLN A 147 16.01 -13.65 7.08
CA GLN A 147 16.91 -14.82 7.17
C GLN A 147 18.29 -14.57 6.52
N HIS A 148 18.37 -13.82 5.43
CA HIS A 148 19.61 -13.42 4.77
C HIS A 148 19.29 -12.24 3.84
N GLU A 149 20.25 -11.36 3.56
CA GLU A 149 20.11 -10.13 2.77
C GLU A 149 19.80 -10.39 1.27
N ASP A 150 18.75 -11.15 0.96
CA ASP A 150 18.22 -11.22 -0.39
C ASP A 150 17.19 -10.09 -0.54
N LEU A 151 17.69 -8.94 -0.99
CA LEU A 151 16.85 -7.83 -1.44
C LEU A 151 16.22 -8.24 -2.78
N TYR A 152 14.91 -8.49 -2.78
CA TYR A 152 14.17 -8.61 -4.02
C TYR A 152 13.87 -7.20 -4.55
N ASP A 153 14.47 -6.85 -5.69
CA ASP A 153 14.11 -5.66 -6.45
C ASP A 153 12.84 -5.97 -7.26
N PHE A 154 11.77 -5.21 -7.03
CA PHE A 154 10.50 -5.42 -7.72
C PHE A 154 10.58 -4.98 -9.20
N ASP A 155 11.59 -4.17 -9.56
CA ASP A 155 11.83 -3.76 -10.95
C ASP A 155 12.38 -4.91 -11.82
N ASP A 156 12.92 -5.98 -11.22
CA ASP A 156 13.49 -7.12 -11.96
C ASP A 156 12.44 -8.18 -12.38
N ALA A 157 11.16 -7.99 -12.02
CA ALA A 157 10.11 -9.00 -12.16
C ALA A 157 9.20 -8.86 -13.41
N PHE A 158 9.45 -7.90 -14.32
CA PHE A 158 8.65 -7.67 -15.52
C PHE A 158 9.48 -7.41 -16.79
#